data_AF-A0A960NXU1-F1
#
_entry.id   AF-A0A960NXU1-F1
#
_cell.length_a   1.000
_cell.length_b   1.000
_cell.length_c   1.000
_cell.angle_alpha   90.00
_cell.angle_beta   90.00
_cell.angle_gamma   90.00
#
_symmetry.space_group_name_H-M   'P 1'
#
loop_
_entity.id
_entity.type
_entity.pdbx_description
1 polymer ?
#
loop_
_entity_poly.entity_id
_entity_poly.type
_entity_poly.pdbx_seq_one_letter_code
_entity_poly.pdbx_strand_id
1 'polypeptide(L)'
;WSLSLEEQFYAVLAVVCVLGLRRWAADNGRWVVVAVVGAVLSAVWMAFLARMGALTAEGLWPFGVDPAGLPDWLRTFLNMGGTGDQSRPYFGTFSRMQSVLVGMATAFIARRVDWSAVSQRTIEVLAAVGCGGLAILFLGTPRDLDAIFYGGFLLCDVLTAMAILGLTAPHRPVLWHSLSAKPFVAAGILSYSIYVWHFPLFLILTEERTGIGGWPLDVVRIGVSVAVAYASYRWLEYPIRARGLVTTRRRVAAGVAMVAIVVGFVVVSGSVAPATGGADVAVAKPPNRDIIVVAGDSMAWTLGLDVNLLEGPDGRGPALLPAAKPGCTITPGARLNGDVRRQGDAETCMAWPEEWAQRVRDLDPDVTVVLAWGQEVQDHVLPAPGGGERIVVAPSPEWEAIERAALEQMVDVLSAEGGRVVLLTLPCLDADAADSEHTNTMAIDSARVDAMNALLADVAAAHPDSTSLIDLHGYLCPDGETFRTEIDGVTISVDGVHFSEAGAAKVWEWLLPQVQPYLGD
;
A
#
# COMPACT_ATOMS: atom_id res chain seq x y z
N TRP A 1 -6.99 19.29 0.14
CA TRP A 1 -5.62 19.79 0.35
C TRP A 1 -4.91 18.79 1.23
N SER A 2 -4.01 18.01 0.62
CA SER A 2 -3.38 16.78 1.13
C SER A 2 -2.11 17.02 1.95
N LEU A 3 -2.01 18.15 2.66
CA LEU A 3 -0.86 18.45 3.53
C LEU A 3 -0.81 17.56 4.80
N SER A 4 -1.73 16.60 4.95
CA SER A 4 -2.01 15.92 6.21
C SER A 4 -1.26 14.62 6.42
N LEU A 5 -0.51 14.11 5.44
CA LEU A 5 -0.04 12.73 5.53
C LEU A 5 1.40 12.57 6.01
N GLU A 6 2.39 13.40 5.63
CA GLU A 6 3.77 13.11 6.09
C GLU A 6 4.68 14.30 6.48
N GLU A 7 4.46 15.53 5.98
CA GLU A 7 5.33 16.67 6.33
C GLU A 7 4.54 17.91 6.78
N GLN A 8 4.41 18.07 8.11
CA GLN A 8 3.61 19.11 8.74
C GLN A 8 4.26 20.50 8.65
N PHE A 9 3.84 21.33 7.70
CA PHE A 9 4.13 22.77 7.69
C PHE A 9 2.89 23.66 7.82
N TYR A 10 1.77 23.16 8.36
CA TYR A 10 0.55 23.95 8.57
C TYR A 10 0.81 25.25 9.37
N ALA A 11 1.62 25.16 10.43
CA ALA A 11 1.93 26.32 11.26
C ALA A 11 2.92 27.27 10.58
N VAL A 12 3.98 26.74 9.96
CA VAL A 12 5.02 27.56 9.33
C VAL A 12 4.48 28.27 8.09
N LEU A 13 3.73 27.58 7.23
CA LEU A 13 3.12 28.20 6.06
C LEU A 13 2.08 29.25 6.47
N ALA A 14 1.24 28.97 7.47
CA ALA A 14 0.28 29.96 7.98
C ALA A 14 0.99 31.19 8.58
N VAL A 15 2.09 31.00 9.33
CA VAL A 15 2.89 32.09 9.90
C VAL A 15 3.60 32.88 8.79
N VAL A 16 4.19 32.21 7.81
CA VAL A 16 4.83 32.83 6.64
C VAL A 16 3.80 33.61 5.82
N CYS A 17 2.61 33.07 5.60
CA CYS A 17 1.51 33.78 4.95
C CYS A 17 1.04 34.98 5.77
N VAL A 18 0.84 34.85 7.09
CA VAL A 18 0.34 35.95 7.94
C VAL A 18 1.38 37.08 8.07
N LEU A 19 2.65 36.75 8.31
CA LEU A 19 3.75 37.71 8.40
C LEU A 19 4.05 38.33 7.03
N GLY A 20 3.96 37.50 6.00
CA GLY A 20 4.16 37.89 4.61
C GLY A 20 3.08 38.84 4.10
N LEU A 21 1.80 38.52 4.28
CA LEU A 21 0.65 39.29 3.76
C LEU A 21 0.69 40.77 4.14
N ARG A 22 1.23 41.13 5.31
CA ARG A 22 1.40 42.54 5.74
C ARG A 22 2.44 43.31 4.91
N ARG A 23 3.43 42.62 4.36
CA ARG A 23 4.51 43.20 3.52
C ARG A 23 4.25 42.95 2.02
N TRP A 24 3.49 41.92 1.69
CA TRP A 24 3.26 41.43 0.32
C TRP A 24 2.15 42.18 -0.43
N ALA A 25 1.19 42.78 0.29
CA ALA A 25 0.09 43.53 -0.31
C ALA A 25 0.52 44.79 -1.11
N ALA A 26 1.76 45.26 -0.93
CA ALA A 26 2.26 46.49 -1.56
C ALA A 26 2.83 46.29 -2.98
N ASP A 27 3.27 45.07 -3.34
CA ASP A 27 3.89 44.79 -4.64
C ASP A 27 3.46 43.42 -5.16
N ASN A 28 2.18 43.30 -5.48
CA ASN A 28 1.55 42.01 -5.79
C ASN A 28 2.16 41.32 -7.03
N GLY A 29 3.00 42.01 -7.84
CA GLY A 29 3.30 41.65 -9.24
C GLY A 29 4.44 40.67 -9.31
N ARG A 30 5.47 41.00 -8.54
CA ARG A 30 6.55 40.08 -8.21
C ARG A 30 6.04 38.79 -7.59
N TRP A 31 4.98 38.84 -6.77
CA TRP A 31 4.40 37.64 -6.15
C TRP A 31 3.71 36.69 -7.12
N VAL A 32 3.09 37.18 -8.20
CA VAL A 32 2.58 36.32 -9.27
C VAL A 32 3.74 35.56 -9.91
N VAL A 33 4.81 36.28 -10.26
CA VAL A 33 6.00 35.68 -10.87
C VAL A 33 6.65 34.65 -9.94
N VAL A 34 6.86 35.00 -8.66
CA VAL A 34 7.43 34.09 -7.65
C VAL A 34 6.57 32.83 -7.50
N ALA A 35 5.24 32.98 -7.44
CA ALA A 35 4.34 31.84 -7.31
C ALA A 35 4.34 30.95 -8.56
N VAL A 36 4.30 31.53 -9.76
CA VAL A 36 4.36 30.76 -11.02
C VAL A 36 5.70 30.05 -11.16
N VAL A 37 6.81 30.74 -10.94
CA VAL A 37 8.16 30.15 -11.00
C VAL A 37 8.31 29.05 -9.95
N GLY A 38 7.85 29.30 -8.71
CA GLY A 38 7.89 28.29 -7.66
C GLY A 38 7.03 27.06 -7.96
N ALA A 39 5.86 27.25 -8.58
CA ALA A 39 5.01 26.12 -8.99
C ALA A 39 5.69 25.27 -10.07
N VAL A 40 6.31 25.91 -11.06
CA VAL A 40 7.09 25.20 -12.10
C VAL A 40 8.29 24.47 -11.49
N LEU A 41 9.05 25.13 -10.60
CA LEU A 41 10.18 24.49 -9.91
C LEU A 41 9.72 23.30 -9.05
N SER A 42 8.57 23.42 -8.39
CA SER A 42 7.96 22.34 -7.61
C SER A 42 7.55 21.16 -8.49
N ALA A 43 6.95 21.42 -9.66
CA ALA A 43 6.60 20.39 -10.64
C ALA A 43 7.84 19.71 -11.24
N VAL A 44 8.88 20.49 -11.58
CA VAL A 44 10.17 19.97 -12.05
C VAL A 44 10.83 19.13 -10.97
N TRP A 45 10.75 19.54 -9.70
CA TRP A 45 11.26 18.77 -8.57
C TRP A 45 10.49 17.45 -8.38
N MET A 46 9.17 17.46 -8.53
CA MET A 46 8.36 16.24 -8.52
C MET A 46 8.78 15.28 -9.64
N ALA A 47 8.87 15.77 -10.87
CA ALA A 47 9.29 14.97 -12.03
C ALA A 47 10.72 14.44 -11.86
N PHE A 48 11.61 15.24 -11.28
CA PHE A 48 12.95 14.83 -10.91
C PHE A 48 12.90 13.65 -9.92
N LEU A 49 12.21 13.78 -8.79
CA LEU A 49 12.10 12.71 -7.79
C LEU A 49 11.46 11.43 -8.36
N ALA A 50 10.43 11.55 -9.20
CA ALA A 50 9.82 10.41 -9.86
C ALA A 50 10.80 9.71 -10.80
N ARG A 51 11.58 10.48 -11.58
CA ARG A 51 12.61 9.93 -12.46
C ARG A 51 13.76 9.27 -11.70
N MET A 52 14.17 9.87 -10.58
CA MET A 52 15.21 9.31 -9.72
C MET A 52 14.78 7.97 -9.13
N GLY A 53 13.54 7.88 -8.63
CA GLY A 53 12.95 6.63 -8.16
C GLY A 53 12.93 5.56 -9.24
N ALA A 54 12.44 5.89 -10.43
CA ALA A 54 12.39 4.97 -11.56
C ALA A 54 13.80 4.49 -11.99
N LEU A 55 14.74 5.41 -12.18
CA LEU A 55 16.11 5.06 -12.59
C LEU A 55 16.82 4.19 -11.55
N THR A 56 16.67 4.51 -10.27
CA THR A 56 17.29 3.69 -9.22
C THR A 56 16.63 2.32 -9.08
N ALA A 57 15.33 2.19 -9.38
CA ALA A 57 14.66 0.91 -9.46
C ALA A 57 15.14 0.05 -10.64
N GLU A 58 15.50 0.69 -11.76
CA GLU A 58 16.13 0.05 -12.93
C GLU A 58 17.63 -0.25 -12.73
N GLY A 59 18.16 -0.11 -11.51
CA GLY A 59 19.59 -0.34 -11.21
C GLY A 59 20.54 0.69 -11.83
N LEU A 60 20.02 1.79 -12.40
CA LEU A 60 20.81 2.87 -12.98
C LEU A 60 21.17 3.90 -11.91
N TRP A 61 22.41 4.37 -11.90
CA TRP A 61 22.95 5.25 -10.84
C TRP A 61 22.94 6.69 -11.35
N PRO A 62 21.96 7.53 -10.95
CA PRO A 62 21.93 8.90 -11.41
C PRO A 62 23.19 9.63 -10.93
N PHE A 63 23.81 10.40 -11.82
CA PHE A 63 25.09 11.08 -11.56
C PHE A 63 26.29 10.15 -11.37
N GLY A 64 26.16 8.84 -11.64
CA GLY A 64 27.23 7.86 -11.44
C GLY A 64 27.54 7.58 -9.97
N VAL A 65 26.61 7.91 -9.07
CA VAL A 65 26.75 7.71 -7.63
C VAL A 65 25.89 6.53 -7.22
N ASP A 66 26.53 5.50 -6.67
CA ASP A 66 25.86 4.38 -6.04
C ASP A 66 25.03 4.87 -4.83
N PRO A 67 23.69 4.72 -4.84
CA PRO A 67 22.85 5.09 -3.73
C PRO A 67 23.27 4.45 -2.41
N ALA A 68 23.80 3.22 -2.41
CA ALA A 68 24.24 2.53 -1.19
C ALA A 68 25.35 3.29 -0.44
N GLY A 69 26.14 4.11 -1.15
CA GLY A 69 27.15 4.99 -0.57
C GLY A 69 26.60 6.29 0.04
N LEU A 70 25.30 6.58 -0.11
CA LEU A 70 24.67 7.80 0.39
C LEU A 70 24.00 7.57 1.76
N PRO A 71 24.08 8.57 2.68
CA PRO A 71 23.30 8.53 3.91
C PRO A 71 21.81 8.35 3.66
N ASP A 72 21.11 7.61 4.53
CA ASP A 72 19.68 7.26 4.38
C ASP A 72 18.80 8.48 4.14
N TRP A 73 19.00 9.55 4.91
CA TRP A 73 18.23 10.79 4.76
C TRP A 73 18.35 11.38 3.34
N LEU A 74 19.52 11.24 2.71
CA LEU A 74 19.78 11.77 1.36
C LEU A 74 19.18 10.86 0.30
N ARG A 75 19.28 9.53 0.48
CA ARG A 75 18.59 8.55 -0.37
C ARG A 75 17.08 8.79 -0.37
N THR A 76 16.46 8.90 0.81
CA THR A 76 15.03 9.20 0.94
C THR A 76 14.70 10.59 0.40
N PHE A 77 15.55 11.59 0.64
CA PHE A 77 15.30 12.96 0.15
C PHE A 77 15.26 13.02 -1.38
N LEU A 78 16.15 12.28 -2.06
CA LEU A 78 16.28 12.23 -3.52
C LEU A 78 15.46 11.13 -4.18
N ASN A 79 14.69 10.36 -3.42
CA ASN A 79 13.95 9.18 -3.89
C ASN A 79 14.85 8.13 -4.58
N MET A 80 16.02 7.85 -4.01
CA MET A 80 17.00 6.87 -4.49
C MET A 80 16.94 5.56 -3.68
N GLY A 81 15.74 5.13 -3.28
CA GLY A 81 15.55 3.94 -2.45
C GLY A 81 15.54 2.62 -3.22
N GLY A 82 15.63 2.64 -4.56
CA GLY A 82 15.64 1.43 -5.39
C GLY A 82 14.29 0.73 -5.57
N THR A 83 13.21 1.22 -4.94
CA THR A 83 11.89 0.58 -4.97
C THR A 83 10.97 1.07 -6.09
N GLY A 84 11.33 2.16 -6.78
CA GLY A 84 10.45 2.81 -7.75
C GLY A 84 9.21 3.49 -7.13
N ASP A 85 9.13 3.51 -5.80
CA ASP A 85 7.99 4.04 -5.06
C ASP A 85 7.76 5.54 -5.37
N GLN A 86 6.49 5.86 -5.56
CA GLN A 86 6.03 7.21 -5.88
C GLN A 86 5.50 7.96 -4.64
N SER A 87 5.57 7.37 -3.44
CA SER A 87 5.12 8.04 -2.21
C SER A 87 5.93 9.30 -1.92
N ARG A 88 7.24 9.29 -2.11
CA ARG A 88 8.10 10.48 -1.91
C ARG A 88 7.76 11.65 -2.84
N PRO A 89 7.67 11.50 -4.18
CA PRO A 89 7.22 12.58 -5.06
C PRO A 89 5.75 12.96 -4.77
N TYR A 90 4.90 12.02 -4.36
CA TYR A 90 3.49 12.27 -4.08
C TYR A 90 3.25 13.04 -2.77
N PHE A 91 3.91 12.72 -1.66
CA PHE A 91 3.67 13.32 -0.34
C PHE A 91 4.65 14.43 0.02
N GLY A 92 5.75 14.56 -0.74
CA GLY A 92 6.77 15.57 -0.48
C GLY A 92 6.27 17.01 -0.49
N THR A 93 6.67 17.81 0.50
CA THR A 93 6.29 19.24 0.58
C THR A 93 6.71 20.01 -0.67
N PHE A 94 7.96 19.85 -1.09
CA PHE A 94 8.52 20.59 -2.24
C PHE A 94 7.97 20.13 -3.59
N SER A 95 7.55 18.88 -3.73
CA SER A 95 6.92 18.37 -4.95
C SER A 95 5.43 18.74 -5.01
N ARG A 96 4.76 18.92 -3.86
CA ARG A 96 3.33 19.27 -3.77
C ARG A 96 3.01 20.74 -3.60
N MET A 97 3.97 21.59 -3.27
CA MET A 97 3.70 23.02 -3.11
C MET A 97 3.20 23.71 -4.38
N GLN A 98 3.39 23.13 -5.56
CA GLN A 98 2.84 23.61 -6.83
C GLN A 98 1.36 23.96 -6.76
N SER A 99 0.51 23.12 -6.14
CA SER A 99 -0.94 23.37 -6.06
C SER A 99 -1.27 24.61 -5.25
N VAL A 100 -0.52 24.83 -4.17
CA VAL A 100 -0.63 26.03 -3.32
C VAL A 100 -0.21 27.28 -4.07
N LEU A 101 0.93 27.20 -4.76
CA LEU A 101 1.52 28.31 -5.48
C LEU A 101 0.70 28.69 -6.71
N VAL A 102 0.13 27.72 -7.43
CA VAL A 102 -0.84 27.97 -8.50
C VAL A 102 -2.05 28.72 -7.93
N GLY A 103 -2.66 28.24 -6.84
CA GLY A 103 -3.78 28.92 -6.19
C GLY A 103 -3.44 30.35 -5.72
N MET A 104 -2.24 30.56 -5.18
CA MET A 104 -1.74 31.89 -4.81
C MET A 104 -1.61 32.80 -6.03
N ALA A 105 -1.00 32.31 -7.13
CA ALA A 105 -0.89 33.05 -8.38
C ALA A 105 -2.29 33.41 -8.91
N THR A 106 -3.22 32.46 -8.92
CA THR A 106 -4.62 32.67 -9.32
C THR A 106 -5.27 33.79 -8.53
N ALA A 107 -5.11 33.80 -7.20
CA ALA A 107 -5.69 34.85 -6.35
C ALA A 107 -5.11 36.24 -6.66
N PHE A 108 -3.80 36.36 -6.85
CA PHE A 108 -3.18 37.64 -7.22
C PHE A 108 -3.55 38.10 -8.63
N ILE A 109 -3.65 37.17 -9.60
CA ILE A 109 -4.13 37.45 -10.96
C ILE A 109 -5.57 37.95 -10.91
N ALA A 110 -6.46 37.26 -10.20
CA ALA A 110 -7.87 37.65 -10.08
C ALA A 110 -8.07 39.07 -9.53
N ARG A 111 -7.17 39.54 -8.64
CA ARG A 111 -7.19 40.91 -8.10
C ARG A 111 -6.67 41.98 -9.06
N ARG A 112 -5.92 41.58 -10.08
CA ARG A 112 -5.30 42.48 -11.06
C ARG A 112 -6.08 42.64 -12.34
N VAL A 113 -6.75 41.57 -12.74
CA VAL A 113 -7.52 41.54 -13.98
C VAL A 113 -8.62 42.59 -13.87
N ASP A 114 -8.66 43.50 -14.83
CA ASP A 114 -9.83 44.35 -15.04
C ASP A 114 -10.91 43.50 -15.71
N TRP A 115 -11.77 42.91 -14.88
CA TRP A 115 -12.85 42.03 -15.34
C TRP A 115 -13.86 42.72 -16.26
N SER A 116 -13.92 44.07 -16.26
CA SER A 116 -14.78 44.81 -17.19
C SER A 116 -14.27 44.76 -18.64
N ALA A 117 -12.96 44.56 -18.81
CA ALA A 117 -12.31 44.43 -20.12
C ALA A 117 -12.28 42.98 -20.63
N VAL A 118 -12.62 41.98 -19.81
CA VAL A 118 -12.62 40.57 -20.19
C VAL A 118 -13.95 40.19 -20.83
N SER A 119 -13.90 39.64 -22.05
CA SER A 119 -15.11 39.23 -22.77
C SER A 119 -15.82 38.05 -22.08
N GLN A 120 -17.15 37.99 -22.18
CA GLN A 120 -17.94 36.87 -21.71
C GLN A 120 -17.47 35.53 -22.32
N ARG A 121 -17.13 35.54 -23.61
CA ARG A 121 -16.62 34.34 -24.31
C ARG A 121 -15.33 33.81 -23.67
N THR A 122 -14.43 34.70 -23.24
CA THR A 122 -13.20 34.30 -22.55
C THR A 122 -13.51 33.61 -21.22
N ILE A 123 -14.45 34.16 -20.44
CA ILE A 123 -14.89 33.57 -19.16
C ILE A 123 -15.53 32.20 -19.37
N GLU A 124 -16.38 32.06 -20.40
CA GLU A 124 -16.99 30.78 -20.76
C GLU A 124 -15.95 29.74 -21.16
N VAL A 125 -14.97 30.12 -21.98
CA VAL A 125 -13.87 29.22 -22.38
C VAL A 125 -13.03 28.81 -21.17
N LEU A 126 -12.69 29.73 -20.26
CA LEU A 126 -11.94 29.39 -19.05
C LEU A 126 -12.69 28.38 -18.18
N ALA A 127 -13.99 28.60 -17.95
CA ALA A 127 -14.82 27.69 -17.16
C ALA A 127 -14.96 26.31 -17.85
N ALA A 128 -15.20 26.31 -19.17
CA ALA A 128 -15.38 25.08 -19.94
C ALA A 128 -14.10 24.26 -20.05
N VAL A 129 -12.96 24.89 -20.35
CA VAL A 129 -11.66 24.20 -20.43
C VAL A 129 -11.25 23.71 -19.04
N GLY A 130 -11.41 24.52 -18.00
CA GLY A 130 -11.08 24.11 -16.63
C GLY A 130 -11.91 22.91 -16.16
N CYS A 131 -13.24 23.02 -16.20
CA CYS A 131 -14.12 21.94 -15.73
C CYS A 131 -14.07 20.71 -16.65
N GLY A 132 -14.09 20.92 -17.97
CA GLY A 132 -14.05 19.85 -18.96
C GLY A 132 -12.71 19.12 -18.94
N GLY A 133 -11.60 19.85 -18.84
CA GLY A 133 -10.26 19.26 -18.71
C GLY A 133 -10.15 18.42 -17.44
N LEU A 134 -10.65 18.92 -16.30
CA LEU A 134 -10.68 18.13 -15.07
C LEU A 134 -11.54 16.86 -15.21
N ALA A 135 -12.69 16.94 -15.85
CA ALA A 135 -13.54 15.77 -16.10
C ALA A 135 -12.85 14.75 -17.02
N ILE A 136 -12.17 15.23 -18.08
CA ILE A 136 -11.40 14.38 -18.98
C ILE A 136 -10.26 13.68 -18.23
N LEU A 137 -9.50 14.42 -17.40
CA LEU A 137 -8.45 13.82 -16.59
C LEU A 137 -9.02 12.79 -15.62
N PHE A 138 -10.12 13.10 -14.93
CA PHE A 138 -10.74 12.17 -13.99
C PHE A 138 -11.24 10.87 -14.66
N LEU A 139 -11.84 10.97 -15.85
CA LEU A 139 -12.44 9.82 -16.55
C LEU A 139 -11.42 9.05 -17.41
N GLY A 140 -10.36 9.70 -17.87
CA GLY A 140 -9.43 9.16 -18.86
C GLY A 140 -8.05 8.81 -18.34
N THR A 141 -7.75 9.09 -17.06
CA THR A 141 -6.43 8.78 -16.48
C THR A 141 -6.46 7.44 -15.75
N PRO A 142 -5.69 6.43 -16.20
CA PRO A 142 -5.50 5.19 -15.45
C PRO A 142 -4.91 5.46 -14.07
N ARG A 143 -5.21 4.57 -13.11
CA ARG A 143 -4.79 4.72 -11.71
C ARG A 143 -3.26 4.65 -11.53
N ASP A 144 -2.61 3.94 -12.44
CA ASP A 144 -1.18 3.61 -12.53
C ASP A 144 -0.42 4.50 -13.53
N LEU A 145 -1.03 5.59 -14.02
CA LEU A 145 -0.38 6.45 -15.01
C LEU A 145 0.74 7.30 -14.40
N ASP A 146 1.99 6.86 -14.57
CA ASP A 146 3.20 7.58 -14.12
C ASP A 146 3.32 9.01 -14.68
N ALA A 147 2.78 9.26 -15.87
CA ALA A 147 2.80 10.57 -16.51
C ALA A 147 2.21 11.69 -15.62
N ILE A 148 1.39 11.34 -14.61
CA ILE A 148 0.85 12.30 -13.65
C ILE A 148 1.96 13.01 -12.84
N PHE A 149 3.08 12.34 -12.56
CA PHE A 149 4.23 12.90 -11.85
C PHE A 149 5.11 13.80 -12.73
N TYR A 150 5.04 13.62 -14.05
CA TYR A 150 5.77 14.39 -15.06
C TYR A 150 4.99 15.62 -15.54
N GLY A 151 4.30 16.30 -14.63
CA GLY A 151 3.56 17.54 -14.90
C GLY A 151 2.03 17.38 -14.98
N GLY A 152 1.49 16.16 -14.91
CA GLY A 152 0.04 15.96 -14.87
C GLY A 152 -0.63 16.59 -13.64
N PHE A 153 0.04 16.59 -12.47
CA PHE A 153 -0.45 17.34 -11.29
C PHE A 153 -0.47 18.85 -11.53
N LEU A 154 0.57 19.42 -12.14
CA LEU A 154 0.58 20.85 -12.49
C LEU A 154 -0.54 21.20 -13.47
N LEU A 155 -0.78 20.33 -14.46
CA LEU A 155 -1.90 20.48 -15.39
C LEU A 155 -3.25 20.48 -14.65
N CYS A 156 -3.45 19.54 -13.72
CA CYS A 156 -4.65 19.49 -12.88
C CYS A 156 -4.82 20.79 -12.07
N ASP A 157 -3.74 21.32 -11.50
CA ASP A 157 -3.75 22.57 -10.74
C ASP A 157 -4.11 23.78 -11.63
N VAL A 158 -3.57 23.84 -12.85
CA VAL A 158 -3.87 24.91 -13.82
C VAL A 158 -5.32 24.82 -14.30
N LEU A 159 -5.83 23.63 -14.61
CA LEU A 159 -7.22 23.45 -15.01
C LEU A 159 -8.18 23.82 -13.85
N THR A 160 -7.80 23.50 -12.62
CA THR A 160 -8.52 23.94 -11.42
C THR A 160 -8.51 25.47 -11.30
N ALA A 161 -7.37 26.12 -11.50
CA ALA A 161 -7.27 27.58 -11.51
C ALA A 161 -8.15 28.21 -12.59
N MET A 162 -8.18 27.64 -13.80
CA MET A 162 -9.05 28.08 -14.89
C MET A 162 -10.53 27.94 -14.54
N ALA A 163 -10.92 26.80 -13.96
CA ALA A 163 -12.28 26.56 -13.50
C ALA A 163 -12.69 27.58 -12.44
N ILE A 164 -11.84 27.83 -11.44
CA ILE A 164 -12.11 28.82 -10.38
C ILE A 164 -12.24 30.22 -10.98
N LEU A 165 -11.30 30.67 -11.82
CA LEU A 165 -11.35 32.00 -12.44
C LEU A 165 -12.61 32.17 -13.30
N GLY A 166 -12.92 31.17 -14.14
CA GLY A 166 -14.10 31.21 -14.99
C GLY A 166 -15.42 31.23 -14.20
N LEU A 167 -15.54 30.42 -13.16
CA LEU A 167 -16.76 30.31 -12.37
C LEU A 167 -16.95 31.45 -11.36
N THR A 168 -15.88 32.13 -10.94
CA THR A 168 -15.94 33.23 -9.96
C THR A 168 -15.84 34.62 -10.58
N ALA A 169 -15.70 34.71 -11.90
CA ALA A 169 -15.71 35.98 -12.62
C ALA A 169 -17.05 36.73 -12.40
N PRO A 170 -17.07 38.07 -12.51
CA PRO A 170 -18.28 38.86 -12.34
C PRO A 170 -19.40 38.48 -13.33
N HIS A 171 -19.02 38.09 -14.54
CA HIS A 171 -19.95 37.56 -15.52
C HIS A 171 -20.17 36.07 -15.27
N ARG A 172 -21.43 35.65 -15.16
CA ARG A 172 -21.77 34.26 -14.80
C ARG A 172 -21.84 33.39 -16.06
N PRO A 173 -20.89 32.47 -16.31
CA PRO A 173 -20.95 31.57 -17.47
C PRO A 173 -22.12 30.58 -17.34
N VAL A 174 -22.45 29.89 -18.43
CA VAL A 174 -23.51 28.86 -18.44
C VAL A 174 -23.26 27.80 -17.36
N LEU A 175 -22.02 27.30 -17.25
CA LEU A 175 -21.64 26.29 -16.25
C LEU A 175 -21.86 26.73 -14.80
N TRP A 176 -21.81 28.04 -14.53
CA TRP A 176 -22.08 28.57 -13.20
C TRP A 176 -23.50 28.23 -12.74
N HIS A 177 -24.48 28.26 -13.66
CA HIS A 177 -25.88 28.01 -13.30
C HIS A 177 -26.10 26.56 -12.88
N SER A 178 -25.44 25.61 -13.54
CA SER A 178 -25.49 24.19 -13.18
C SER A 178 -24.78 23.92 -11.85
N LEU A 179 -23.55 24.45 -11.69
CA LEU A 179 -22.74 24.21 -10.49
C LEU A 179 -23.20 25.01 -9.26
N SER A 180 -24.01 26.05 -9.45
CA SER A 180 -24.65 26.79 -8.36
C SER A 180 -25.97 26.18 -7.90
N ALA A 181 -26.39 25.03 -8.47
CA ALA A 181 -27.54 24.32 -7.95
C ALA A 181 -27.28 23.87 -6.49
N LYS A 182 -28.33 23.94 -5.67
CA LYS A 182 -28.29 23.63 -4.24
C LYS A 182 -27.51 22.36 -3.87
N PRO A 183 -27.66 21.20 -4.55
CA PRO A 183 -26.91 19.99 -4.17
C PRO A 183 -25.40 20.15 -4.35
N PHE A 184 -24.93 20.77 -5.44
CA PHE A 184 -23.50 20.98 -5.67
C PHE A 184 -22.91 22.00 -4.68
N VAL A 185 -23.66 23.06 -4.39
CA VAL A 185 -23.26 24.04 -3.36
C VAL A 185 -23.19 23.38 -1.98
N ALA A 186 -24.17 22.54 -1.63
CA ALA A 186 -24.18 21.81 -0.37
C ALA A 186 -22.99 20.83 -0.27
N ALA A 187 -22.70 20.09 -1.34
CA ALA A 187 -21.53 19.23 -1.42
C ALA A 187 -20.23 20.03 -1.26
N GLY A 188 -20.11 21.19 -1.92
CA GLY A 188 -18.97 22.09 -1.78
C GLY A 188 -18.78 22.60 -0.34
N ILE A 189 -19.88 22.97 0.34
CA ILE A 189 -19.86 23.40 1.74
C ILE A 189 -19.41 22.27 2.68
N LEU A 190 -19.83 21.02 2.41
CA LEU A 190 -19.49 19.85 3.21
C LEU A 190 -18.16 19.19 2.82
N SER A 191 -17.54 19.60 1.71
CA SER A 191 -16.37 18.94 1.11
C SER A 191 -15.22 18.70 2.10
N TYR A 192 -14.93 19.68 2.96
CA TYR A 192 -13.91 19.55 4.00
C TYR A 192 -14.27 18.46 5.04
N SER A 193 -15.50 18.49 5.55
CA SER A 193 -15.97 17.51 6.53
C SER A 193 -16.00 16.11 5.94
N ILE A 194 -16.45 15.98 4.68
CA ILE A 194 -16.44 14.70 3.95
C ILE A 194 -15.01 14.19 3.83
N TYR A 195 -14.07 15.04 3.41
CA TYR A 195 -12.67 14.66 3.29
C TYR A 195 -12.08 14.12 4.60
N VAL A 196 -12.38 14.76 5.74
CA VAL A 196 -11.88 14.31 7.05
C VAL A 196 -12.47 12.96 7.46
N TRP A 197 -13.78 12.78 7.29
CA TRP A 197 -14.48 11.64 7.87
C TRP A 197 -14.57 10.41 6.95
N HIS A 198 -14.54 10.59 5.63
CA HIS A 198 -14.76 9.47 4.71
C HIS A 198 -13.68 8.38 4.87
N PHE A 199 -12.39 8.73 4.91
CA PHE A 199 -11.32 7.74 4.94
C PHE A 199 -11.36 6.85 6.20
N PRO A 200 -11.40 7.40 7.43
CA PRO A 200 -11.69 6.64 8.65
C PRO A 200 -12.90 5.72 8.54
N LEU A 201 -14.03 6.23 8.03
CA LEU A 201 -15.26 5.47 7.96
C LEU A 201 -15.18 4.32 6.95
N PHE A 202 -14.47 4.50 5.85
CA PHE A 202 -14.22 3.43 4.88
C PHE A 202 -13.33 2.32 5.46
N LEU A 203 -12.36 2.65 6.31
CA LEU A 203 -11.54 1.67 7.04
C LEU A 203 -12.34 0.90 8.11
N ILE A 204 -13.37 1.51 8.69
CA ILE A 204 -14.20 0.86 9.72
C ILE A 204 -15.32 0.02 9.11
N LEU A 205 -15.98 0.55 8.08
CA LEU A 205 -17.12 -0.08 7.43
C LEU A 205 -16.59 -1.06 6.37
N THR A 206 -16.10 -2.19 6.85
CA THR A 206 -15.68 -3.31 6.01
C THR A 206 -16.82 -4.31 5.84
N GLU A 207 -16.74 -5.12 4.81
CA GLU A 207 -17.68 -6.22 4.57
C GLU A 207 -17.72 -7.17 5.78
N GLU A 208 -16.55 -7.56 6.29
CA GLU A 208 -16.39 -8.38 7.49
C GLU A 208 -17.16 -7.86 8.71
N ARG A 209 -17.14 -6.55 8.95
CA ARG A 209 -17.79 -5.94 10.13
C ARG A 209 -19.27 -5.69 9.96
N THR A 210 -19.75 -5.58 8.73
CA THR A 210 -21.12 -5.15 8.42
C THR A 210 -21.99 -6.28 7.88
N GLY A 211 -21.38 -7.35 7.34
CA GLY A 211 -22.07 -8.40 6.60
C GLY A 211 -22.68 -7.91 5.27
N ILE A 212 -22.28 -6.73 4.79
CA ILE A 212 -22.77 -6.10 3.57
C ILE A 212 -21.59 -6.00 2.60
N GLY A 213 -21.66 -6.69 1.47
CA GLY A 213 -20.66 -6.63 0.40
C GLY A 213 -21.05 -5.74 -0.77
N GLY A 214 -20.11 -5.53 -1.69
CA GLY A 214 -20.33 -4.89 -3.00
C GLY A 214 -20.86 -3.45 -2.96
N TRP A 215 -21.57 -3.05 -4.02
CA TRP A 215 -22.09 -1.67 -4.15
C TRP A 215 -23.04 -1.22 -3.02
N PRO A 216 -23.82 -2.10 -2.35
CA PRO A 216 -24.59 -1.71 -1.15
C PRO A 216 -23.70 -1.19 -0.02
N LEU A 217 -22.53 -1.80 0.20
CA LEU A 217 -21.57 -1.32 1.19
C LEU A 217 -21.08 0.08 0.86
N ASP A 218 -20.81 0.37 -0.42
CA ASP A 218 -20.38 1.70 -0.85
C ASP A 218 -21.47 2.76 -0.65
N VAL A 219 -22.74 2.40 -0.89
CA VAL A 219 -23.87 3.29 -0.58
C VAL A 219 -23.96 3.56 0.93
N VAL A 220 -23.77 2.54 1.77
CA VAL A 220 -23.71 2.71 3.23
C VAL A 220 -22.54 3.60 3.63
N ARG A 221 -21.33 3.33 3.13
CA ARG A 221 -20.12 4.12 3.39
C ARG A 221 -20.30 5.58 3.01
N ILE A 222 -20.84 5.86 1.83
CA ILE A 222 -21.13 7.23 1.35
C ILE A 222 -22.19 7.88 2.25
N GLY A 223 -23.29 7.18 2.54
CA GLY A 223 -24.38 7.69 3.36
C GLY A 223 -23.93 8.06 4.77
N VAL A 224 -23.18 7.17 5.42
CA VAL A 224 -22.62 7.40 6.76
C VAL A 224 -21.59 8.53 6.73
N SER A 225 -20.72 8.57 5.71
CA SER A 225 -19.74 9.65 5.55
C SER A 225 -20.39 11.02 5.42
N VAL A 226 -21.45 11.14 4.59
CA VAL A 226 -22.20 12.39 4.43
C VAL A 226 -22.94 12.76 5.71
N ALA A 227 -23.54 11.79 6.41
CA ALA A 227 -24.26 12.04 7.66
C ALA A 227 -23.33 12.54 8.77
N VAL A 228 -22.19 11.88 8.97
CA VAL A 228 -21.16 12.28 9.94
C VAL A 228 -20.52 13.62 9.55
N ALA A 229 -20.23 13.82 8.26
CA ALA A 229 -19.72 15.09 7.74
C ALA A 229 -20.71 16.24 8.00
N TYR A 230 -22.00 16.03 7.76
CA TYR A 230 -23.03 17.03 8.03
C TYR A 230 -23.16 17.35 9.53
N ALA A 231 -23.14 16.32 10.37
CA ALA A 231 -23.12 16.46 11.84
C ALA A 231 -21.91 17.29 12.31
N SER A 232 -20.71 16.92 11.85
CA SER A 232 -19.46 17.65 12.10
C SER A 232 -19.58 19.10 11.66
N TYR A 233 -19.99 19.34 10.42
CA TYR A 233 -20.19 20.67 9.88
C TYR A 233 -21.17 21.50 10.73
N ARG A 234 -22.34 20.96 11.05
CA ARG A 234 -23.44 21.70 11.68
C ARG A 234 -23.18 22.03 13.14
N TRP A 235 -22.52 21.13 13.88
CA TRP A 235 -22.37 21.24 15.34
C TRP A 235 -20.98 21.66 15.78
N LEU A 236 -19.94 21.40 14.99
CA LEU A 236 -18.57 21.81 15.29
C LEU A 236 -18.15 22.99 14.42
N GLU A 237 -18.14 22.82 13.10
CA GLU A 237 -17.46 23.75 12.21
C GLU A 237 -18.22 25.07 12.03
N TYR A 238 -19.53 25.00 11.75
CA TYR A 238 -20.35 26.17 11.51
C TYR A 238 -20.37 27.13 12.71
N PRO A 239 -20.56 26.67 13.97
CA PRO A 239 -20.46 27.55 15.13
C PRO A 239 -19.10 28.25 15.27
N ILE A 240 -18.00 27.56 14.96
CA ILE A 240 -16.65 28.14 15.01
C ILE A 240 -16.48 29.19 13.91
N ARG A 241 -16.87 28.87 12.67
CA ARG A 241 -16.76 29.77 11.51
C ARG A 241 -17.63 31.02 11.65
N ALA A 242 -18.87 30.86 12.12
CA ALA A 242 -19.85 31.95 12.18
C ALA A 242 -19.70 32.85 13.42
N ARG A 243 -19.20 32.33 14.54
CA ARG A 243 -19.14 33.07 15.82
C ARG A 243 -17.72 33.32 16.30
N GLY A 244 -16.70 32.86 15.57
CA GLY A 244 -15.31 32.90 15.99
C GLY A 244 -15.01 31.97 17.17
N LEU A 245 -13.72 31.84 17.51
CA LEU A 245 -13.25 31.16 18.72
C LEU A 245 -13.59 32.00 19.97
N VAL A 246 -14.87 32.13 20.31
CA VAL A 246 -15.26 32.62 21.64
C VAL A 246 -14.87 31.52 22.62
N THR A 247 -13.80 31.76 23.37
CA THR A 247 -13.14 30.85 24.32
C THR A 247 -14.02 30.57 25.55
N THR A 248 -15.16 29.92 25.35
CA THR A 248 -15.89 29.30 26.46
C THR A 248 -15.22 27.98 26.79
N ARG A 249 -14.92 27.71 28.07
CA ARG A 249 -14.32 26.45 28.56
C ARG A 249 -14.97 25.19 27.95
N ARG A 250 -16.28 25.24 27.70
CA ARG A 250 -17.05 24.15 27.05
C ARG A 250 -16.63 23.87 25.60
N ARG A 251 -16.24 24.89 24.82
CA ARG A 251 -15.80 24.72 23.42
C ARG A 251 -14.36 24.25 23.33
N VAL A 252 -13.50 24.69 24.26
CA VAL A 252 -12.15 24.12 24.42
C VAL A 252 -12.25 22.66 24.83
N ALA A 253 -13.12 22.33 25.79
CA ALA A 253 -13.37 20.94 26.18
C ALA A 253 -13.93 20.09 25.02
N ALA A 254 -14.83 20.63 24.19
CA ALA A 254 -15.32 19.92 23.00
C ALA A 254 -14.23 19.73 21.93
N GLY A 255 -13.37 20.73 21.73
CA GLY A 255 -12.21 20.62 20.84
C GLY A 255 -11.18 19.61 21.36
N VAL A 256 -10.89 19.61 22.66
CA VAL A 256 -10.00 18.63 23.31
C VAL A 256 -10.62 17.24 23.28
N ALA A 257 -11.92 17.10 23.53
CA ALA A 257 -12.60 15.82 23.43
C ALA A 257 -12.61 15.30 22.00
N MET A 258 -12.78 16.17 21.00
CA MET A 258 -12.72 15.75 19.60
C MET A 258 -11.30 15.44 19.16
N VAL A 259 -10.29 16.21 19.58
CA VAL A 259 -8.88 15.85 19.39
C VAL A 259 -8.56 14.57 20.12
N ALA A 260 -9.09 14.31 21.31
CA ALA A 260 -8.90 13.06 22.03
C ALA A 260 -9.67 11.89 21.40
N ILE A 261 -10.80 12.14 20.74
CA ILE A 261 -11.52 11.14 19.94
C ILE A 261 -10.76 10.88 18.65
N VAL A 262 -10.23 11.90 17.98
CA VAL A 262 -9.43 11.75 16.76
C VAL A 262 -8.07 11.13 17.07
N VAL A 263 -7.40 11.54 18.15
CA VAL A 263 -6.16 10.93 18.64
C VAL A 263 -6.44 9.54 19.18
N GLY A 264 -7.51 9.34 19.95
CA GLY A 264 -7.93 8.02 20.39
C GLY A 264 -8.28 7.12 19.19
N PHE A 265 -8.93 7.67 18.17
CA PHE A 265 -9.22 6.99 16.92
C PHE A 265 -7.94 6.70 16.13
N VAL A 266 -7.03 7.65 15.98
CA VAL A 266 -5.72 7.47 15.31
C VAL A 266 -4.81 6.55 16.12
N VAL A 267 -4.93 6.49 17.44
CA VAL A 267 -4.20 5.57 18.30
C VAL A 267 -4.82 4.18 18.24
N VAL A 268 -6.15 4.05 18.19
CA VAL A 268 -6.84 2.76 17.99
C VAL A 268 -6.68 2.24 16.55
N SER A 269 -6.70 3.14 15.58
CA SER A 269 -6.46 2.88 14.15
C SER A 269 -4.99 2.94 13.77
N GLY A 270 -4.09 3.28 14.70
CA GLY A 270 -2.62 3.32 14.53
C GLY A 270 -1.91 2.29 15.42
N SER A 271 -2.61 1.72 16.41
CA SER A 271 -2.41 0.35 16.89
C SER A 271 -2.85 -0.66 15.83
N VAL A 272 -3.58 -0.22 14.81
CA VAL A 272 -3.50 -0.80 13.47
C VAL A 272 -2.44 0.00 12.73
N ALA A 273 -1.15 -0.30 12.96
CA ALA A 273 -0.11 0.22 12.08
C ALA A 273 -0.55 -0.04 10.62
N PRO A 274 -0.18 0.80 9.62
CA PRO A 274 -0.03 0.23 8.29
C PRO A 274 0.93 -0.93 8.49
N ALA A 275 0.39 -2.12 8.40
CA ALA A 275 1.07 -3.37 8.59
C ALA A 275 2.04 -3.55 7.41
N THR A 276 3.12 -2.76 7.39
CA THR A 276 4.35 -3.14 6.70
C THR A 276 5.15 -4.15 7.51
N GLY A 277 4.67 -4.50 8.73
CA GLY A 277 4.91 -5.80 9.35
C GLY A 277 3.57 -6.52 9.41
N GLY A 278 3.52 -7.76 8.92
CA GLY A 278 2.31 -8.59 8.86
C GLY A 278 1.50 -8.48 10.15
N ALA A 279 0.38 -7.76 10.11
CA ALA A 279 -0.55 -7.70 11.21
C ALA A 279 -1.56 -8.81 10.98
N ASP A 280 -1.62 -9.71 11.96
CA ASP A 280 -2.73 -10.61 12.19
C ASP A 280 -4.05 -9.84 12.04
N VAL A 281 -4.67 -9.96 10.87
CA VAL A 281 -6.11 -9.76 10.78
C VAL A 281 -6.69 -10.87 11.61
N ALA A 282 -7.18 -10.55 12.81
CA ALA A 282 -7.92 -11.47 13.63
C ALA A 282 -9.26 -11.78 12.94
N VAL A 283 -9.21 -12.59 11.88
CA VAL A 283 -10.38 -13.12 11.20
C VAL A 283 -10.99 -14.14 12.14
N ALA A 284 -12.19 -13.86 12.63
CA ALA A 284 -12.94 -14.82 13.42
C ALA A 284 -13.36 -15.99 12.51
N LYS A 285 -13.30 -17.23 13.03
CA LYS A 285 -13.78 -18.44 12.34
C LYS A 285 -15.16 -18.18 11.69
N PRO A 286 -15.28 -18.17 10.36
CA PRO A 286 -16.58 -18.02 9.72
C PRO A 286 -17.45 -19.25 10.04
N PRO A 287 -18.71 -19.08 10.48
CA PRO A 287 -19.55 -20.21 10.83
C PRO A 287 -19.92 -21.04 9.59
N ASN A 288 -19.80 -22.36 9.68
CA ASN A 288 -20.16 -23.34 8.65
C ASN A 288 -19.40 -23.23 7.32
N ARG A 289 -18.10 -22.96 7.36
CA ARG A 289 -17.22 -22.99 6.19
C ARG A 289 -15.93 -23.72 6.52
N ASP A 290 -15.40 -24.45 5.54
CA ASP A 290 -14.04 -24.97 5.64
C ASP A 290 -13.05 -23.82 5.72
N ILE A 291 -12.03 -23.98 6.54
CA ILE A 291 -10.98 -22.99 6.77
C ILE A 291 -9.67 -23.53 6.24
N ILE A 292 -9.10 -22.79 5.30
CA ILE A 292 -7.75 -23.02 4.81
C ILE A 292 -6.88 -21.90 5.38
N VAL A 293 -5.92 -22.27 6.22
CA VAL A 293 -4.88 -21.32 6.65
C VAL A 293 -3.73 -21.36 5.66
N VAL A 294 -3.27 -20.20 5.19
CA VAL A 294 -2.10 -20.09 4.32
C VAL A 294 -0.94 -19.54 5.15
N ALA A 295 -0.03 -20.42 5.57
CA ALA A 295 1.11 -20.10 6.43
C ALA A 295 2.39 -19.98 5.61
N GLY A 296 3.29 -19.08 6.04
CA GLY A 296 4.55 -18.90 5.34
C GLY A 296 5.18 -17.50 5.37
N ASP A 297 5.76 -17.09 4.25
CA ASP A 297 6.51 -15.85 4.01
C ASP A 297 5.73 -14.96 3.04
N SER A 298 6.40 -14.13 2.25
CA SER A 298 5.75 -13.23 1.30
C SER A 298 5.06 -13.95 0.13
N MET A 299 5.46 -15.18 -0.23
CA MET A 299 4.78 -15.96 -1.26
C MET A 299 3.46 -16.54 -0.75
N ALA A 300 3.45 -17.13 0.45
CA ALA A 300 2.21 -17.53 1.12
C ALA A 300 1.27 -16.33 1.32
N TRP A 301 1.82 -15.16 1.68
CA TRP A 301 1.03 -13.95 1.83
C TRP A 301 0.31 -13.56 0.54
N THR A 302 1.01 -13.53 -0.59
CA THR A 302 0.39 -13.17 -1.89
C THR A 302 -0.52 -14.27 -2.44
N LEU A 303 -0.27 -15.54 -2.09
CA LEU A 303 -1.17 -16.65 -2.42
C LEU A 303 -2.47 -16.61 -1.61
N GLY A 304 -2.44 -16.12 -0.37
CA GLY A 304 -3.58 -16.09 0.55
C GLY A 304 -4.16 -14.70 0.85
N LEU A 305 -3.80 -13.68 0.06
CA LEU A 305 -4.13 -12.27 0.36
C LEU A 305 -5.64 -11.97 0.26
N ASP A 306 -6.29 -12.53 -0.76
CA ASP A 306 -7.73 -12.40 -0.94
C ASP A 306 -8.45 -13.53 -0.19
N VAL A 307 -8.99 -13.19 0.97
CA VAL A 307 -9.68 -14.12 1.88
C VAL A 307 -10.94 -14.74 1.28
N ASN A 308 -11.52 -14.09 0.26
CA ASN A 308 -12.73 -14.52 -0.42
C ASN A 308 -12.45 -15.12 -1.81
N LEU A 309 -11.18 -15.33 -2.16
CA LEU A 309 -10.78 -15.79 -3.49
C LEU A 309 -11.47 -17.08 -3.93
N LEU A 310 -11.74 -17.98 -2.97
CA LEU A 310 -12.36 -19.29 -3.22
C LEU A 310 -13.89 -19.25 -3.06
N GLU A 311 -14.48 -18.08 -2.84
CA GLU A 311 -15.92 -17.92 -2.77
C GLU A 311 -16.52 -18.00 -4.16
N GLY A 312 -17.39 -19.01 -4.34
CA GLY A 312 -18.23 -19.11 -5.52
C GLY A 312 -19.22 -17.94 -5.63
N PRO A 313 -19.87 -17.78 -6.80
CA PRO A 313 -20.87 -16.72 -7.03
C PRO A 313 -22.08 -16.78 -6.09
N ASP A 314 -22.30 -17.91 -5.41
CA ASP A 314 -23.32 -18.15 -4.41
C ASP A 314 -22.85 -17.86 -2.97
N GLY A 315 -21.63 -17.34 -2.80
CA GLY A 315 -21.00 -17.06 -1.51
C GLY A 315 -20.59 -18.32 -0.74
N ARG A 316 -20.45 -19.46 -1.44
CA ARG A 316 -20.02 -20.74 -0.85
C ARG A 316 -18.61 -21.07 -1.28
N GLY A 317 -17.84 -21.62 -0.36
CA GLY A 317 -16.47 -22.05 -0.60
C GLY A 317 -15.63 -21.94 0.67
N PRO A 318 -14.42 -22.53 0.68
CA PRO A 318 -13.52 -22.40 1.81
C PRO A 318 -13.13 -20.95 2.06
N ALA A 319 -12.85 -20.59 3.30
CA ALA A 319 -12.28 -19.30 3.66
C ALA A 319 -10.75 -19.41 3.66
N LEU A 320 -10.07 -18.49 2.96
CA LEU A 320 -8.60 -18.38 3.03
C LEU A 320 -8.22 -17.42 4.13
N LEU A 321 -7.48 -17.90 5.13
CA LEU A 321 -7.03 -17.10 6.26
C LEU A 321 -5.49 -17.02 6.28
N PRO A 322 -4.90 -15.81 6.21
CA PRO A 322 -3.46 -15.69 6.20
C PRO A 322 -2.86 -15.96 7.58
N ALA A 323 -1.74 -16.67 7.59
CA ALA A 323 -0.81 -16.83 8.72
C ALA A 323 0.64 -16.58 8.28
N ALA A 324 0.82 -15.83 7.18
CA ALA A 324 2.12 -15.61 6.57
C ALA A 324 2.80 -14.33 7.09
N LYS A 325 4.13 -14.38 7.22
CA LYS A 325 4.99 -13.28 7.66
C LYS A 325 5.98 -12.91 6.56
N PRO A 326 5.69 -11.88 5.74
CA PRO A 326 6.59 -11.41 4.70
C PRO A 326 8.00 -11.13 5.22
N GLY A 327 9.01 -11.75 4.58
CA GLY A 327 10.42 -11.57 4.91
C GLY A 327 10.93 -12.31 6.14
N CYS A 328 10.15 -13.22 6.73
CA CYS A 328 10.59 -14.10 7.81
C CYS A 328 10.94 -15.50 7.30
N THR A 329 11.93 -16.10 7.96
CA THR A 329 12.32 -17.51 7.86
C THR A 329 11.79 -18.29 9.06
N ILE A 330 11.76 -19.62 8.99
CA ILE A 330 11.44 -20.46 10.16
C ILE A 330 12.69 -20.87 10.93
N THR A 331 13.85 -20.82 10.28
CA THR A 331 15.14 -21.13 10.86
C THR A 331 15.78 -19.88 11.51
N PRO A 332 16.50 -20.02 12.64
CA PRO A 332 17.08 -18.88 13.37
C PRO A 332 18.35 -18.31 12.72
N GLY A 333 18.69 -17.08 13.10
CA GLY A 333 19.95 -16.43 12.77
C GLY A 333 19.91 -15.61 11.48
N ALA A 334 21.06 -15.02 11.12
CA ALA A 334 21.17 -14.25 9.88
C ALA A 334 21.39 -15.16 8.67
N ARG A 335 21.02 -14.66 7.49
CA ARG A 335 21.18 -15.32 6.19
C ARG A 335 21.99 -14.45 5.24
N LEU A 336 22.62 -15.06 4.24
CA LEU A 336 23.27 -14.35 3.14
C LEU A 336 22.55 -14.63 1.82
N ASN A 337 22.18 -13.54 1.14
CA ASN A 337 21.76 -13.53 -0.25
C ASN A 337 22.93 -12.98 -1.08
N GLY A 338 23.81 -13.85 -1.54
CA GLY A 338 25.11 -13.44 -2.09
C GLY A 338 25.97 -12.78 -1.01
N ASP A 339 26.45 -11.57 -1.29
CA ASP A 339 27.21 -10.77 -0.31
C ASP A 339 26.30 -9.97 0.64
N VAL A 340 24.98 -10.00 0.44
CA VAL A 340 24.01 -9.22 1.22
C VAL A 340 23.56 -10.00 2.45
N ARG A 341 23.86 -9.45 3.64
CA ARG A 341 23.40 -10.00 4.91
C ARG A 341 21.97 -9.57 5.21
N ARG A 342 21.09 -10.54 5.41
CA ARG A 342 19.71 -10.36 5.89
C ARG A 342 19.63 -10.87 7.33
N GLN A 343 19.13 -10.06 8.25
CA GLN A 343 18.80 -10.54 9.60
C GLN A 343 17.51 -11.35 9.53
N GLY A 344 17.59 -12.68 9.75
CA GLY A 344 16.43 -13.54 9.97
C GLY A 344 15.97 -13.56 11.44
N ASP A 345 16.66 -12.82 12.32
CA ASP A 345 16.48 -12.80 13.77
C ASP A 345 15.87 -11.50 14.30
N ALA A 346 15.17 -10.72 13.46
CA ALA A 346 14.28 -9.70 14.01
C ALA A 346 13.36 -10.41 15.01
N GLU A 347 13.34 -9.94 16.26
CA GLU A 347 12.65 -10.58 17.41
C GLU A 347 11.18 -10.97 17.09
N THR A 348 10.60 -10.34 16.07
CA THR A 348 9.27 -10.59 15.49
C THR A 348 9.14 -11.84 14.61
N CYS A 349 10.20 -12.35 13.97
CA CYS A 349 10.13 -13.53 13.09
C CYS A 349 10.18 -14.84 13.89
N MET A 350 11.06 -14.93 14.89
CA MET A 350 11.27 -16.18 15.66
C MET A 350 10.14 -16.55 16.62
N ALA A 351 9.16 -15.66 16.81
CA ALA A 351 7.93 -15.95 17.55
C ALA A 351 6.90 -16.74 16.72
N TRP A 352 7.23 -17.12 15.48
CA TRP A 352 6.33 -17.89 14.61
C TRP A 352 5.81 -19.20 15.25
N PRO A 353 6.56 -19.98 16.06
CA PRO A 353 6.04 -21.22 16.62
C PRO A 353 4.86 -20.97 17.56
N GLU A 354 4.99 -20.01 18.48
CA GLU A 354 3.92 -19.65 19.40
C GLU A 354 2.71 -19.05 18.67
N GLU A 355 2.96 -18.19 17.69
CA GLU A 355 1.91 -17.50 16.93
C GLU A 355 1.14 -18.45 16.02
N TRP A 356 1.82 -19.31 15.26
CA TRP A 356 1.15 -20.31 14.43
C TRP A 356 0.40 -21.34 15.28
N ALA A 357 0.97 -21.78 16.40
CA ALA A 357 0.25 -22.65 17.34
C ALA A 357 -1.00 -21.97 17.90
N GLN A 358 -0.93 -20.67 18.23
CA GLN A 358 -2.09 -19.91 18.65
C GLN A 358 -3.13 -19.80 17.53
N ARG A 359 -2.69 -19.55 16.30
CA ARG A 359 -3.56 -19.42 15.13
C ARG A 359 -4.32 -20.71 14.84
N VAL A 360 -3.65 -21.87 14.92
CA VAL A 360 -4.26 -23.19 14.79
C VAL A 360 -5.31 -23.41 15.88
N ARG A 361 -5.02 -23.06 17.14
CA ARG A 361 -6.00 -23.18 18.25
C ARG A 361 -7.20 -22.26 18.10
N ASP A 362 -6.98 -21.03 17.66
CA ASP A 362 -8.02 -20.00 17.56
C ASP A 362 -8.95 -20.23 16.35
N LEU A 363 -8.40 -20.74 15.25
CA LEU A 363 -9.14 -20.95 14.01
C LEU A 363 -9.65 -22.37 13.83
N ASP A 364 -8.97 -23.38 14.40
CA ASP A 364 -9.29 -24.79 14.20
C ASP A 364 -9.48 -25.09 12.69
N PRO A 365 -8.41 -24.93 11.89
CA PRO A 365 -8.49 -25.03 10.43
C PRO A 365 -8.59 -26.48 9.96
N ASP A 366 -9.35 -26.71 8.89
CA ASP A 366 -9.44 -28.03 8.24
C ASP A 366 -8.09 -28.42 7.61
N VAL A 367 -7.40 -27.44 7.03
CA VAL A 367 -6.07 -27.62 6.45
C VAL A 367 -5.23 -26.35 6.56
N THR A 368 -3.95 -26.51 6.86
CA THR A 368 -2.95 -25.46 6.72
C THR A 368 -2.08 -25.72 5.49
N VAL A 369 -2.16 -24.84 4.50
CA VAL A 369 -1.30 -24.84 3.31
C VAL A 369 -0.07 -23.99 3.60
N VAL A 370 1.11 -24.54 3.36
CA VAL A 370 2.38 -23.87 3.64
C VAL A 370 3.18 -23.62 2.37
N LEU A 371 3.53 -22.36 2.14
CA LEU A 371 4.35 -21.93 1.00
C LEU A 371 5.33 -20.84 1.42
N ALA A 372 6.54 -21.22 1.85
CA ALA A 372 7.51 -20.25 2.35
C ALA A 372 8.89 -20.81 2.57
N TRP A 373 9.63 -20.99 1.49
CA TRP A 373 10.95 -21.61 1.55
C TRP A 373 11.94 -20.89 0.65
N GLY A 374 11.50 -19.76 0.06
CA GLY A 374 12.29 -18.99 -0.89
C GLY A 374 13.52 -18.43 -0.22
N GLN A 375 13.42 -17.88 1.00
CA GLN A 375 14.59 -17.41 1.75
C GLN A 375 15.39 -18.52 2.42
N GLU A 376 14.81 -19.71 2.60
CA GLU A 376 15.47 -20.83 3.29
C GLU A 376 16.56 -21.49 2.44
N VAL A 377 16.54 -21.29 1.13
CA VAL A 377 17.66 -21.68 0.26
C VAL A 377 18.91 -20.79 0.40
N GLN A 378 18.90 -19.78 1.28
CA GLN A 378 20.06 -18.90 1.53
C GLN A 378 21.10 -19.55 2.44
N ASP A 379 22.32 -19.01 2.42
CA ASP A 379 23.38 -19.48 3.31
C ASP A 379 23.13 -18.99 4.74
N HIS A 380 23.38 -19.85 5.73
CA HIS A 380 23.20 -19.50 7.14
C HIS A 380 24.45 -18.85 7.72
N VAL A 381 24.27 -17.80 8.52
CA VAL A 381 25.33 -17.20 9.34
C VAL A 381 25.14 -17.64 10.78
N LEU A 382 26.04 -18.48 11.26
CA LEU A 382 25.99 -19.07 12.60
C LEU A 382 27.19 -18.65 13.45
N PRO A 383 27.09 -18.68 14.79
CA PRO A 383 28.24 -18.51 15.66
C PRO A 383 29.32 -19.58 15.41
N ALA A 384 30.59 -19.16 15.36
CA ALA A 384 31.73 -20.05 15.20
C ALA A 384 32.25 -20.57 16.55
N PRO A 385 32.67 -21.86 16.65
CA PRO A 385 33.36 -22.36 17.82
C PRO A 385 34.69 -21.60 18.04
N GLY A 386 34.77 -20.82 19.13
CA GLY A 386 35.94 -19.98 19.42
C GLY A 386 35.71 -18.47 19.25
N GLY A 387 34.51 -18.05 18.86
CA GLY A 387 34.13 -16.65 18.69
C GLY A 387 34.17 -16.21 17.22
N GLY A 388 33.28 -15.29 16.85
CA GLY A 388 33.03 -14.89 15.46
C GLY A 388 31.87 -15.64 14.83
N GLU A 389 31.73 -15.49 13.51
CA GLU A 389 30.65 -16.08 12.71
C GLU A 389 31.24 -17.03 11.66
N ARG A 390 30.46 -18.03 11.26
CA ARG A 390 30.75 -18.95 10.17
C ARG A 390 29.55 -19.04 9.24
N ILE A 391 29.82 -19.30 7.97
CA ILE A 391 28.81 -19.44 6.93
C ILE A 391 28.60 -20.93 6.67
N VAL A 392 27.34 -21.38 6.73
CA VAL A 392 26.92 -22.70 6.27
C VAL A 392 26.27 -22.52 4.90
N VAL A 393 26.96 -22.99 3.87
CA VAL A 393 26.56 -22.81 2.48
C VAL A 393 25.50 -23.84 2.09
N ALA A 394 24.47 -23.44 1.37
CA ALA A 394 23.48 -24.36 0.80
C ALA A 394 23.87 -24.80 -0.63
N PRO A 395 23.53 -26.04 -1.04
CA PRO A 395 23.14 -27.15 -0.17
C PRO A 395 24.37 -27.81 0.47
N SER A 396 24.34 -28.03 1.78
CA SER A 396 25.33 -28.85 2.50
C SER A 396 24.64 -29.71 3.55
N PRO A 397 25.24 -30.84 3.99
CA PRO A 397 24.61 -31.70 5.00
C PRO A 397 24.27 -30.99 6.32
N GLU A 398 25.05 -29.96 6.66
CA GLU A 398 24.77 -29.14 7.84
C GLU A 398 23.60 -28.18 7.62
N TRP A 399 23.51 -27.55 6.45
CA TRP A 399 22.35 -26.73 6.07
C TRP A 399 21.07 -27.57 6.05
N GLU A 400 21.12 -28.76 5.43
CA GLU A 400 19.99 -29.69 5.38
C GLU A 400 19.49 -30.11 6.78
N ALA A 401 20.41 -30.31 7.72
CA ALA A 401 20.06 -30.67 9.09
C ALA A 401 19.35 -29.52 9.83
N ILE A 402 19.75 -28.27 9.58
CA ILE A 402 19.12 -27.09 10.17
C ILE A 402 17.71 -26.90 9.61
N GLU A 403 17.57 -26.94 8.29
CA GLU A 403 16.28 -26.80 7.62
C GLU A 403 15.32 -27.93 8.01
N ARG A 404 15.79 -29.18 8.01
CA ARG A 404 14.96 -30.33 8.43
C ARG A 404 14.43 -30.15 9.85
N ALA A 405 15.27 -29.75 10.80
CA ALA A 405 14.85 -29.57 12.19
C ALA A 405 13.75 -28.51 12.33
N ALA A 406 13.85 -27.42 11.56
CA ALA A 406 12.84 -26.37 11.56
C ALA A 406 11.54 -26.82 10.85
N LEU A 407 11.66 -27.56 9.74
CA LEU A 407 10.51 -28.15 9.05
C LEU A 407 9.74 -29.14 9.92
N GLU A 408 10.44 -30.00 10.67
CA GLU A 408 9.84 -30.92 11.64
C GLU A 408 9.13 -30.15 12.77
N GLN A 409 9.78 -29.12 13.32
CA GLN A 409 9.15 -28.25 14.33
C GLN A 409 7.88 -27.57 13.79
N MET A 410 7.91 -27.10 12.54
CA MET A 410 6.75 -26.49 11.92
C MET A 410 5.60 -27.50 11.78
N VAL A 411 5.88 -28.70 11.30
CA VAL A 411 4.86 -29.75 11.17
C VAL A 411 4.25 -30.06 12.54
N ASP A 412 5.08 -30.20 13.57
CA ASP A 412 4.60 -30.41 14.94
C ASP A 412 3.70 -29.27 15.44
N VAL A 413 4.08 -28.02 15.17
CA VAL A 413 3.30 -26.82 15.55
C VAL A 413 1.94 -26.77 14.83
N LEU A 414 1.94 -26.96 13.51
CA LEU A 414 0.74 -26.80 12.68
C LEU A 414 -0.21 -27.99 12.79
N SER A 415 0.28 -29.17 13.19
CA SER A 415 -0.53 -30.39 13.33
C SER A 415 -0.91 -30.75 14.77
N ALA A 416 -0.49 -29.96 15.78
CA ALA A 416 -0.65 -30.29 17.21
C ALA A 416 -2.09 -30.61 17.66
N GLU A 417 -3.10 -30.00 17.02
CA GLU A 417 -4.53 -30.20 17.33
C GLU A 417 -5.22 -31.20 16.37
N GLY A 418 -4.43 -32.02 15.66
CA GLY A 418 -4.93 -32.96 14.64
C GLY A 418 -5.15 -32.34 13.26
N GLY A 419 -4.71 -31.09 13.06
CA GLY A 419 -4.81 -30.39 11.78
C GLY A 419 -3.93 -31.02 10.68
N ARG A 420 -4.42 -30.97 9.44
CA ARG A 420 -3.69 -31.43 8.26
C ARG A 420 -2.78 -30.31 7.73
N VAL A 421 -1.54 -30.63 7.40
CA VAL A 421 -0.57 -29.69 6.81
C VAL A 421 -0.27 -30.07 5.36
N VAL A 422 -0.48 -29.15 4.43
CA VAL A 422 -0.16 -29.33 3.02
C VAL A 422 1.08 -28.50 2.70
N LEU A 423 2.19 -29.17 2.41
CA LEU A 423 3.46 -28.56 2.02
C LEU A 423 3.47 -28.37 0.50
N LEU A 424 3.72 -27.14 0.04
CA LEU A 424 3.92 -26.85 -1.38
C LEU A 424 5.42 -26.86 -1.70
N THR A 425 5.81 -27.52 -2.78
CA THR A 425 7.19 -27.42 -3.30
C THR A 425 7.48 -25.99 -3.77
N LEU A 426 8.73 -25.56 -3.61
CA LEU A 426 9.22 -24.25 -4.00
C LEU A 426 9.33 -24.16 -5.54
N PRO A 427 8.64 -23.21 -6.20
CA PRO A 427 8.83 -22.99 -7.62
C PRO A 427 10.24 -22.44 -7.92
N CYS A 428 10.71 -22.69 -9.13
CA CYS A 428 11.84 -21.97 -9.72
C CYS A 428 11.52 -20.46 -9.82
N LEU A 429 12.56 -19.63 -9.90
CA LEU A 429 12.42 -18.18 -10.04
C LEU A 429 12.57 -17.73 -11.49
N ASP A 430 11.84 -16.67 -11.85
CA ASP A 430 12.10 -15.98 -13.10
C ASP A 430 13.44 -15.23 -13.02
N ALA A 431 14.46 -15.76 -13.71
CA ALA A 431 15.80 -15.21 -13.73
C ALA A 431 15.86 -13.80 -14.33
N ASP A 432 14.92 -13.44 -15.21
CA ASP A 432 14.85 -12.10 -15.82
C ASP A 432 14.21 -11.06 -14.87
N ALA A 433 13.57 -11.51 -13.79
CA ALA A 433 13.03 -10.66 -12.72
C ALA A 433 14.00 -10.48 -11.54
N ALA A 434 15.19 -11.09 -11.61
CA ALA A 434 16.19 -11.11 -10.55
C ALA A 434 17.08 -9.85 -10.43
N ASP A 435 16.63 -8.72 -10.97
CA ASP A 435 17.39 -7.46 -10.98
C ASP A 435 17.07 -6.53 -9.79
N SER A 436 16.29 -6.99 -8.81
CA SER A 436 15.98 -6.22 -7.61
C SER A 436 16.81 -6.67 -6.40
N GLU A 437 17.33 -5.70 -5.64
CA GLU A 437 18.01 -5.90 -4.33
C GLU A 437 17.15 -6.69 -3.31
N HIS A 438 15.87 -6.86 -3.62
CA HIS A 438 14.86 -7.57 -2.84
C HIS A 438 14.69 -9.04 -3.25
N THR A 439 15.05 -9.43 -4.48
CA THR A 439 14.90 -10.79 -5.00
C THR A 439 15.96 -11.71 -4.39
N ASN A 440 15.55 -12.90 -3.93
CA ASN A 440 16.51 -13.90 -3.47
C ASN A 440 17.23 -14.53 -4.67
N THR A 441 18.38 -13.97 -5.05
CA THR A 441 19.16 -14.45 -6.20
C THR A 441 19.70 -15.86 -5.96
N MET A 442 19.82 -16.29 -4.70
CA MET A 442 20.17 -17.67 -4.36
C MET A 442 19.10 -18.69 -4.74
N ALA A 443 17.84 -18.27 -4.86
CA ALA A 443 16.75 -19.17 -5.25
C ALA A 443 16.62 -19.33 -6.79
N ILE A 444 17.49 -18.66 -7.57
CA ILE A 444 17.69 -18.93 -9.02
C ILE A 444 18.48 -20.23 -9.22
N ASP A 445 19.33 -20.59 -8.26
CA ASP A 445 20.11 -21.83 -8.32
C ASP A 445 19.18 -23.03 -8.10
N SER A 446 18.89 -23.74 -9.19
CA SER A 446 18.01 -24.91 -9.19
C SER A 446 18.51 -26.00 -8.23
N ALA A 447 19.82 -26.13 -8.00
CA ALA A 447 20.33 -27.11 -7.05
C ALA A 447 19.89 -26.82 -5.60
N ARG A 448 19.72 -25.54 -5.24
CA ARG A 448 19.24 -25.15 -3.90
C ARG A 448 17.74 -25.36 -3.78
N VAL A 449 16.98 -25.03 -4.83
CA VAL A 449 15.53 -25.29 -4.91
C VAL A 449 15.24 -26.78 -4.84
N ASP A 450 15.97 -27.60 -5.61
CA ASP A 450 15.86 -29.05 -5.63
C ASP A 450 16.17 -29.65 -4.26
N ALA A 451 17.23 -29.16 -3.58
CA ALA A 451 17.58 -29.63 -2.25
C ALA A 451 16.48 -29.32 -1.21
N MET A 452 15.91 -28.11 -1.24
CA MET A 452 14.79 -27.75 -0.36
C MET A 452 13.53 -28.57 -0.69
N ASN A 453 13.21 -28.77 -1.96
CA ASN A 453 12.08 -29.61 -2.38
C ASN A 453 12.24 -31.07 -1.97
N ALA A 454 13.46 -31.60 -2.00
CA ALA A 454 13.77 -32.93 -1.47
C ALA A 454 13.56 -33.00 0.05
N LEU A 455 13.97 -31.98 0.81
CA LEU A 455 13.72 -31.90 2.25
C LEU A 455 12.22 -31.85 2.58
N LEU A 456 11.44 -31.04 1.85
CA LEU A 456 9.99 -30.98 1.99
C LEU A 456 9.35 -32.35 1.73
N ALA A 457 9.80 -33.06 0.69
CA ALA A 457 9.31 -34.40 0.37
C ALA A 457 9.67 -35.43 1.46
N ASP A 458 10.89 -35.38 1.97
CA ASP A 458 11.33 -36.27 3.05
C ASP A 458 10.56 -36.04 4.35
N VAL A 459 10.35 -34.77 4.73
CA VAL A 459 9.58 -34.41 5.93
C VAL A 459 8.11 -34.82 5.74
N ALA A 460 7.52 -34.58 4.57
CA ALA A 460 6.16 -35.04 4.29
C ALA A 460 6.03 -36.58 4.41
N ALA A 461 7.02 -37.31 3.89
CA ALA A 461 7.06 -38.77 3.96
C ALA A 461 7.29 -39.31 5.39
N ALA A 462 7.97 -38.55 6.25
CA ALA A 462 8.17 -38.89 7.65
C ALA A 462 6.90 -38.67 8.50
N HIS A 463 5.99 -37.80 8.07
CA HIS A 463 4.76 -37.45 8.78
C HIS A 463 3.49 -37.71 7.93
N PRO A 464 3.25 -38.92 7.40
CA PRO A 464 2.17 -39.18 6.43
C PRO A 464 0.74 -39.00 6.99
N ASP A 465 0.60 -39.15 8.31
CA ASP A 465 -0.69 -39.02 8.99
C ASP A 465 -1.12 -37.56 9.15
N SER A 466 -0.17 -36.61 9.23
CA SER A 466 -0.46 -35.19 9.42
C SER A 466 -0.12 -34.32 8.21
N THR A 467 0.66 -34.82 7.24
CA THR A 467 1.17 -34.00 6.14
C THR A 467 0.84 -34.55 4.75
N SER A 468 0.92 -33.67 3.74
CA SER A 468 0.87 -34.02 2.31
C SER A 468 1.72 -33.05 1.51
N LEU A 469 2.33 -33.54 0.44
CA LEU A 469 3.12 -32.72 -0.47
C LEU A 469 2.34 -32.48 -1.76
N ILE A 470 2.27 -31.22 -2.21
CA ILE A 470 1.74 -30.85 -3.52
C ILE A 470 2.87 -30.22 -4.34
N ASP A 471 3.03 -30.70 -5.57
CA ASP A 471 4.11 -30.28 -6.47
C ASP A 471 3.77 -28.98 -7.21
N LEU A 472 3.83 -27.86 -6.50
CA LEU A 472 3.68 -26.52 -7.08
C LEU A 472 4.83 -26.19 -8.04
N HIS A 473 6.04 -26.66 -7.75
CA HIS A 473 7.21 -26.55 -8.62
C HIS A 473 6.92 -27.10 -10.01
N GLY A 474 6.45 -28.34 -10.15
CA GLY A 474 6.13 -28.92 -11.45
C GLY A 474 5.00 -28.19 -12.20
N TYR A 475 4.09 -27.51 -11.50
CA TYR A 475 3.03 -26.71 -12.12
C TYR A 475 3.53 -25.38 -12.69
N LEU A 476 4.37 -24.66 -11.93
CA LEU A 476 4.89 -23.35 -12.31
C LEU A 476 6.19 -23.45 -13.12
N CYS A 477 6.90 -24.56 -13.03
CA CYS A 477 8.20 -24.83 -13.66
C CYS A 477 8.17 -26.20 -14.35
N PRO A 478 7.43 -26.35 -15.47
CA PRO A 478 7.18 -27.64 -16.10
C PRO A 478 8.42 -28.31 -16.69
N ASP A 479 9.46 -27.54 -16.98
CA ASP A 479 10.77 -28.00 -17.45
C ASP A 479 11.81 -28.06 -16.31
N GLY A 480 11.41 -27.74 -15.07
CA GLY A 480 12.23 -27.72 -13.87
C GLY A 480 13.07 -26.45 -13.67
N GLU A 481 13.17 -25.60 -14.69
CA GLU A 481 14.11 -24.46 -14.68
C GLU A 481 13.42 -23.12 -14.97
N THR A 482 12.37 -23.10 -15.80
CA THR A 482 11.76 -21.87 -16.30
C THR A 482 10.42 -21.58 -15.62
N PHE A 483 10.33 -20.42 -14.95
CA PHE A 483 9.08 -19.99 -14.32
C PHE A 483 8.05 -19.57 -15.38
N ARG A 484 6.82 -20.07 -15.25
CA ARG A 484 5.69 -19.62 -16.07
C ARG A 484 5.20 -18.25 -15.60
N THR A 485 5.66 -17.22 -16.30
CA THR A 485 5.21 -15.83 -16.09
C THR A 485 3.75 -15.61 -16.50
N GLU A 486 3.20 -16.44 -17.40
CA GLU A 486 1.82 -16.38 -17.87
C GLU A 486 1.20 -17.79 -18.00
N ILE A 487 -0.05 -17.95 -17.57
CA ILE A 487 -0.87 -19.16 -17.82
C ILE A 487 -2.24 -18.74 -18.34
N ASP A 488 -2.64 -19.23 -19.50
CA ASP A 488 -3.92 -18.90 -20.16
C ASP A 488 -4.18 -17.38 -20.31
N GLY A 489 -3.15 -16.58 -20.58
CA GLY A 489 -3.29 -15.12 -20.69
C GLY A 489 -3.24 -14.38 -19.35
N VAL A 490 -3.05 -15.07 -18.23
CA VAL A 490 -2.97 -14.49 -16.88
C VAL A 490 -1.53 -14.41 -16.42
N THR A 491 -1.07 -13.18 -16.12
CA THR A 491 0.24 -12.95 -15.51
C THR A 491 0.28 -13.52 -14.09
N ILE A 492 1.15 -14.49 -13.86
CA ILE A 492 1.22 -15.23 -12.60
C ILE A 492 1.89 -14.42 -11.50
N SER A 493 2.98 -13.72 -11.82
CA SER A 493 3.80 -12.99 -10.86
C SER A 493 3.98 -11.52 -11.23
N VAL A 494 4.04 -10.64 -10.21
CA VAL A 494 4.26 -9.20 -10.40
C VAL A 494 5.74 -8.82 -10.54
N ASP A 495 6.63 -9.62 -9.95
CA ASP A 495 8.07 -9.35 -9.83
C ASP A 495 8.92 -10.62 -10.01
N GLY A 496 8.36 -11.64 -10.65
CA GLY A 496 8.96 -12.95 -10.83
C GLY A 496 8.95 -13.85 -9.59
N VAL A 497 8.47 -13.36 -8.43
CA VAL A 497 8.40 -14.12 -7.17
C VAL A 497 6.98 -14.13 -6.59
N HIS A 498 6.37 -12.97 -6.45
CA HIS A 498 5.11 -12.77 -5.73
C HIS A 498 3.92 -12.87 -6.67
N PHE A 499 2.87 -13.58 -6.25
CA PHE A 499 1.69 -13.76 -7.09
C PHE A 499 0.95 -12.42 -7.28
N SER A 500 0.54 -12.16 -8.53
CA SER A 500 -0.48 -11.14 -8.79
C SER A 500 -1.83 -11.61 -8.25
N GLU A 501 -2.80 -10.71 -8.04
CA GLU A 501 -4.16 -11.11 -7.61
C GLU A 501 -4.78 -12.15 -8.56
N ALA A 502 -4.67 -11.91 -9.88
CA ALA A 502 -5.14 -12.84 -10.90
C ALA A 502 -4.28 -14.13 -10.96
N GLY A 503 -2.97 -14.02 -10.68
CA GLY A 503 -2.06 -15.15 -10.61
C GLY A 503 -2.36 -16.07 -9.44
N ALA A 504 -2.62 -15.53 -8.25
CA ALA A 504 -3.04 -16.29 -7.08
C ALA A 504 -4.36 -17.02 -7.37
N ALA A 505 -5.34 -16.36 -7.99
CA ALA A 505 -6.58 -17.00 -8.45
C ALA A 505 -6.29 -18.19 -9.38
N LYS A 506 -5.35 -18.02 -10.32
CA LYS A 506 -4.97 -19.05 -11.29
C LYS A 506 -4.24 -20.23 -10.65
N VAL A 507 -3.42 -19.99 -9.64
CA VAL A 507 -2.78 -21.04 -8.84
C VAL A 507 -3.82 -21.79 -8.03
N TRP A 508 -4.77 -21.09 -7.39
CA TRP A 508 -5.84 -21.73 -6.63
C TRP A 508 -6.82 -22.53 -7.48
N GLU A 509 -7.07 -22.14 -8.74
CA GLU A 509 -7.85 -22.96 -9.70
C GLU A 509 -7.25 -24.37 -9.85
N TRP A 510 -5.92 -24.47 -9.86
CA TRP A 510 -5.18 -25.72 -9.93
C TRP A 510 -4.98 -26.39 -8.57
N LEU A 511 -4.75 -25.61 -7.52
CA LEU A 511 -4.42 -26.10 -6.17
C LEU A 511 -5.66 -26.59 -5.40
N LEU A 512 -6.79 -25.90 -5.50
CA LEU A 512 -7.98 -26.20 -4.71
C LEU A 512 -8.48 -27.65 -4.88
N PRO A 513 -8.58 -28.23 -6.10
CA PRO A 513 -8.98 -29.63 -6.26
C PRO A 513 -8.06 -30.65 -5.57
N GLN A 514 -6.79 -30.29 -5.33
CA GLN A 514 -5.80 -31.12 -4.67
C GLN A 514 -5.84 -30.97 -3.15
N VAL A 515 -6.28 -29.81 -2.65
CA VAL A 515 -6.49 -29.53 -1.23
C VAL A 515 -7.85 -30.03 -0.75
N GLN A 516 -8.85 -30.07 -1.65
CA GLN A 516 -10.23 -30.46 -1.37
C GLN A 516 -10.41 -31.78 -0.57
N PRO A 517 -9.61 -32.84 -0.79
CA PRO A 517 -9.73 -34.08 0.01
C PRO A 517 -9.43 -33.91 1.50
N TYR A 518 -8.86 -32.78 1.91
CA TYR A 518 -8.51 -32.46 3.31
C TYR A 518 -9.49 -31.47 3.96
N LEU A 519 -10.48 -30.99 3.22
CA LEU A 519 -11.53 -30.12 3.73
C LEU A 519 -12.67 -30.96 4.32
N GLY A 520 -13.46 -30.37 5.23
CA GLY A 520 -14.64 -31.03 5.80
C GLY A 520 -15.70 -31.39 4.74
N ASP A 521 -16.53 -32.39 5.03
CA ASP A 521 -17.67 -32.80 4.20
C ASP A 521 -18.89 -31.85 4.29
#